data_AF-A0A971XRN9-F1
#
_entry.id   AF-A0A971XRN9-F1
#
_cell.length_a   1.000
_cell.length_b   1.000
_cell.length_c   1.000
_cell.angle_alpha   90.00
_cell.angle_beta   90.00
_cell.angle_gamma   90.00
#
_symmetry.space_group_name_H-M   'P 1'
#
loop_
_entity.id
_entity.type
_entity.pdbx_description
1 polymer ?
#
loop_
_entity_poly.entity_id
_entity_poly.type
_entity_poly.pdbx_seq_one_letter_code
_entity_poly.pdbx_strand_id
1 'polypeptide(L)'
;MTSAFESLSGPSKALRAEPPDKREFEGLIRSGHARLNDALNTSLSIESRFDLAYNAAHALCLAALRWHGYRPSNRYVVFQL
;
A
#
# COMPACT_ATOMS: atom_id res chain seq x y z
N MET A 1 17.84 15.40 10.82
CA MET A 1 16.62 14.73 11.32
C MET A 1 16.49 13.43 10.55
N THR A 2 16.40 12.29 11.22
CA THR A 2 16.12 10.99 10.59
C THR A 2 14.70 11.00 10.03
N SER A 3 14.52 10.50 8.81
CA SER A 3 13.19 10.41 8.19
C SER A 3 12.31 9.39 8.93
N ALA A 4 10.98 9.53 8.81
CA ALA A 4 10.03 8.57 9.37
C ALA A 4 10.30 7.13 8.86
N PHE A 5 10.70 7.00 7.59
CA PHE A 5 11.09 5.72 6.99
C PHE A 5 12.33 5.11 7.66
N GLU A 6 13.38 5.91 7.89
CA GLU A 6 14.58 5.46 8.59
C GLU A 6 14.28 5.01 10.02
N SER A 7 13.46 5.78 10.76
CA SER A 7 13.01 5.47 12.12
C SER A 7 12.27 4.13 12.23
N LEU A 8 11.56 3.74 11.17
CA LEU A 8 10.73 2.54 11.12
C LEU A 8 11.42 1.37 10.41
N SER A 9 12.68 1.54 9.97
CA SER A 9 13.46 0.53 9.27
C SER A 9 14.52 -0.14 10.17
N GLY A 10 14.78 -1.44 9.95
CA GLY A 10 15.83 -2.19 10.67
C GLY A 10 15.39 -3.58 11.14
N PRO A 11 16.31 -4.35 11.76
CA PRO A 11 15.99 -5.66 12.34
C PRO A 11 14.83 -5.55 13.34
N SER A 12 13.81 -6.40 13.18
CA SER A 12 12.60 -6.41 14.01
C SER A 12 11.73 -5.13 13.97
N LYS A 13 11.93 -4.25 12.98
CA LYS A 13 11.11 -3.04 12.78
C LYS A 13 10.00 -3.27 11.74
N ALA A 14 9.10 -2.28 11.66
CA ALA A 14 7.90 -2.34 10.83
C ALA A 14 8.20 -2.25 9.32
N LEU A 15 9.34 -1.68 8.93
CA LEU A 15 9.81 -1.60 7.56
C LEU A 15 11.14 -2.36 7.37
N ARG A 16 11.28 -2.99 6.22
CA ARG A 16 12.53 -3.56 5.72
C ARG A 16 12.98 -2.78 4.50
N ALA A 17 14.27 -2.51 4.40
CA ALA A 17 14.84 -1.96 3.17
C ALA A 17 14.79 -3.03 2.08
N GLU A 18 14.22 -2.69 0.93
CA GLU A 18 14.07 -3.58 -0.21
C GLU A 18 13.96 -2.74 -1.49
N PRO A 19 14.88 -2.90 -2.46
CA PRO A 19 14.89 -2.11 -3.69
C PRO A 19 13.54 -2.12 -4.41
N PRO A 20 13.14 -1.03 -5.08
CA PRO A 20 11.90 -1.00 -5.84
C PRO A 20 11.90 -2.04 -6.96
N ASP A 21 10.76 -2.73 -7.14
CA ASP A 21 10.50 -3.55 -8.32
C ASP A 21 9.47 -2.85 -9.21
N LYS A 22 9.86 -2.55 -10.45
CA LYS A 22 9.02 -1.80 -11.39
C LYS A 22 7.72 -2.54 -11.74
N ARG A 23 7.76 -3.86 -11.91
CA ARG A 23 6.59 -4.67 -12.28
C ARG A 23 5.61 -4.78 -11.12
N GLU A 24 6.13 -4.96 -9.90
CA GLU A 24 5.34 -4.94 -8.67
C GLU A 24 4.66 -3.56 -8.51
N PHE A 25 5.42 -2.47 -8.65
CA PHE A 25 4.90 -1.11 -8.56
C PHE A 25 3.76 -0.86 -9.56
N GLU A 26 3.99 -1.15 -10.85
CA GLU A 26 2.97 -1.00 -11.90
C GLU A 26 1.76 -1.89 -11.63
N GLY A 27 1.98 -3.10 -11.10
CA GLY A 27 0.94 -4.01 -10.66
C GLY A 27 0.07 -3.43 -9.55
N LEU A 28 0.68 -2.84 -8.52
CA LEU A 28 0.00 -2.22 -7.40
C LEU A 28 -0.79 -0.98 -7.83
N ILE A 29 -0.21 -0.11 -8.66
CA ILE A 29 -0.90 1.08 -9.21
C ILE A 29 -2.14 0.66 -10.00
N ARG A 30 -1.99 -0.24 -10.97
CA ARG A 30 -3.11 -0.75 -11.78
C ARG A 30 -4.20 -1.36 -10.89
N SER A 31 -3.79 -2.19 -9.93
CA SER A 31 -4.72 -2.89 -9.05
C SER A 31 -5.43 -1.95 -8.06
N GLY A 32 -4.74 -0.90 -7.59
CA GLY A 32 -5.32 0.16 -6.77
C GLY A 32 -6.38 0.94 -7.52
N HIS A 33 -6.07 1.41 -8.73
CA HIS A 33 -7.03 2.14 -9.56
C HIS A 33 -8.26 1.31 -9.94
N ALA A 34 -8.07 0.04 -10.32
CA ALA A 34 -9.19 -0.84 -10.65
C ALA A 34 -10.15 -1.00 -9.46
N ARG A 35 -9.63 -1.34 -8.27
CA ARG A 35 -10.47 -1.47 -7.06
C ARG A 35 -11.14 -0.16 -6.65
N LEU A 36 -10.45 0.96 -6.81
CA LEU A 36 -11.03 2.27 -6.50
C LEU A 36 -12.24 2.56 -7.41
N ASN A 37 -12.12 2.29 -8.71
CA ASN A 37 -13.24 2.43 -9.64
C ASN A 37 -14.38 1.46 -9.28
N ASP A 38 -14.07 0.20 -8.98
CA ASP A 38 -15.07 -0.81 -8.61
C ASP A 38 -15.81 -0.46 -7.31
N ALA A 39 -15.15 0.19 -6.35
CA ALA A 39 -15.76 0.64 -5.10
C ALA A 39 -16.89 1.66 -5.30
N LEU A 40 -16.92 2.33 -6.46
CA LEU A 40 -17.98 3.26 -6.83
C LEU A 40 -19.21 2.56 -7.42
N ASN A 41 -19.15 1.26 -7.69
CA ASN A 41 -20.29 0.51 -8.19
C ASN A 41 -21.38 0.37 -7.12
N THR A 42 -22.47 1.11 -7.28
CA THR A 42 -23.59 1.16 -6.34
C THR A 42 -24.47 -0.09 -6.36
N SER A 43 -24.25 -1.05 -7.28
CA SER A 43 -24.95 -2.35 -7.24
C SER A 43 -24.36 -3.32 -6.21
N LEU A 44 -23.14 -3.06 -5.72
CA LEU A 44 -22.50 -3.82 -4.67
C LEU A 44 -23.00 -3.37 -3.29
N SER A 45 -22.95 -4.28 -2.31
CA SER A 45 -23.24 -3.93 -0.91
C SER A 45 -22.22 -2.91 -0.38
N ILE A 46 -22.59 -2.18 0.67
CA ILE A 46 -21.70 -1.19 1.27
C ILE A 46 -20.41 -1.84 1.81
N GLU A 47 -20.52 -3.06 2.34
CA GLU A 47 -19.39 -3.85 2.85
C GLU A 47 -18.41 -4.20 1.72
N SER A 48 -18.91 -4.66 0.57
CA SER A 48 -18.05 -4.95 -0.59
C SER A 48 -17.37 -3.69 -1.13
N ARG A 49 -18.10 -2.56 -1.19
CA ARG A 49 -17.54 -1.28 -1.63
C ARG A 49 -16.47 -0.78 -0.67
N PHE A 50 -16.68 -0.93 0.63
CA PHE A 50 -15.68 -0.60 1.65
C PHE A 50 -14.43 -1.46 1.51
N ASP A 51 -14.57 -2.78 1.35
CA ASP A 51 -13.43 -3.68 1.14
C ASP A 51 -12.62 -3.28 -0.11
N LEU A 52 -13.30 -2.99 -1.22
CA LEU A 52 -12.65 -2.50 -2.45
C LEU A 52 -11.88 -1.19 -2.21
N ALA A 53 -12.52 -0.20 -1.56
CA ALA A 53 -11.88 1.08 -1.28
C ALA A 53 -10.66 0.94 -0.34
N TYR A 54 -10.78 0.14 0.72
CA TYR A 54 -9.69 -0.14 1.65
C TYR A 54 -8.53 -0.87 0.96
N ASN A 55 -8.82 -1.89 0.15
CA ASN A 55 -7.82 -2.63 -0.59
C ASN A 55 -7.17 -1.78 -1.70
N ALA A 56 -7.90 -0.82 -2.28
CA ALA A 56 -7.35 0.17 -3.20
C ALA A 56 -6.36 1.09 -2.51
N ALA A 57 -6.75 1.69 -1.37
CA ALA A 57 -5.89 2.56 -0.57
C ALA A 57 -4.62 1.81 -0.14
N HIS A 58 -4.76 0.59 0.37
CA HIS A 58 -3.64 -0.25 0.73
C HIS A 58 -2.67 -0.48 -0.45
N ALA A 59 -3.19 -0.82 -1.64
CA ALA A 59 -2.35 -1.06 -2.81
C ALA A 59 -1.55 0.19 -3.21
N LEU A 60 -2.18 1.37 -3.19
CA LEU A 60 -1.54 2.63 -3.55
C LEU A 60 -0.49 3.07 -2.50
N CYS A 61 -0.80 2.96 -1.21
CA CYS A 61 0.16 3.24 -0.14
C CYS A 61 1.35 2.25 -0.18
N LEU A 62 1.09 0.97 -0.46
CA LEU A 62 2.16 -0.01 -0.66
C LEU A 62 3.00 0.34 -1.88
N ALA A 63 2.40 0.77 -3.00
CA ALA A 63 3.15 1.19 -4.18
C ALA A 63 4.12 2.34 -3.84
N ALA A 64 3.67 3.33 -3.07
CA ALA A 64 4.52 4.42 -2.61
C ALA A 64 5.70 3.92 -1.75
N LEU A 65 5.46 3.03 -0.78
CA LEU A 65 6.55 2.45 0.02
C LEU A 65 7.55 1.66 -0.81
N ARG A 66 7.04 0.84 -1.75
CA ARG A 66 7.89 0.06 -2.65
C ARG A 66 8.73 0.97 -3.53
N TRP A 67 8.16 2.08 -4.03
CA TRP A 67 8.89 3.10 -4.77
C TRP A 67 10.01 3.75 -3.95
N HIS A 68 9.79 3.98 -2.65
CA HIS A 68 10.79 4.51 -1.73
C HIS A 68 11.81 3.48 -1.22
N GLY A 69 11.75 2.23 -1.69
CA GLY A 69 12.72 1.20 -1.32
C GLY A 69 12.47 0.53 0.04
N TYR A 70 11.21 0.53 0.49
CA TYR A 70 10.80 -0.12 1.73
C TYR A 70 9.71 -1.16 1.48
N ARG A 71 9.69 -2.21 2.31
CA ARG A 71 8.60 -3.18 2.40
C ARG A 71 8.07 -3.23 3.83
N PRO A 72 6.75 -3.09 4.03
CA PRO A 72 6.17 -3.27 5.35
C PRO A 72 6.17 -4.74 5.78
N SER A 73 6.46 -4.99 7.05
CA SER A 73 6.36 -6.32 7.67
C SER A 73 4.89 -6.70 7.94
N ASN A 74 4.01 -5.72 8.13
CA ASN A 74 2.59 -5.91 8.36
C ASN A 74 1.74 -4.99 7.48
N ARG A 75 0.56 -5.48 7.10
CA ARG A 75 -0.37 -4.80 6.19
C ARG A 75 -0.76 -3.37 6.62
N TYR A 76 -0.95 -3.16 7.92
CA TYR A 76 -1.42 -1.89 8.46
C TYR A 76 -0.36 -0.77 8.41
N VAL A 77 0.93 -1.12 8.30
CA VAL A 77 2.05 -0.16 8.38
C VAL A 77 1.99 0.88 7.27
N VAL A 78 1.39 0.52 6.12
CA VAL A 78 1.26 1.43 4.98
C VAL A 78 0.39 2.66 5.27
N PHE A 79 -0.38 2.64 6.37
CA PHE A 79 -1.24 3.73 6.81
C PHE A 79 -0.70 4.53 8.00
N GLN A 80 0.50 4.20 8.50
CA GLN A 80 1.07 4.80 9.72
C GLN A 80 2.23 5.75 9.47
N LEU A 81 2.58 5.98 8.20
CA LEU A 81 3.72 6.76 7.74
C LEU A 81 3.30 8.13 7.23
#